data_AF-A0A415VA82-F1
#
_entry.id   AF-A0A415VA82-F1
#
_cell.length_a   1.000
_cell.length_b   1.000
_cell.length_c   1.000
_cell.angle_alpha   90.00
_cell.angle_beta   90.00
_cell.angle_gamma   90.00
#
_symmetry.space_group_name_H-M   'P 1'
#
loop_
_entity.id
_entity.type
_entity.pdbx_description
1 polymer ?
#
loop_
_entity_poly.entity_id
_entity_poly.type
_entity_poly.pdbx_seq_one_letter_code
_entity_poly.pdbx_strand_id
1 'polypeptide(L)'
;MWREYAGAECGVRIQMKIHPFKRYSVSTESLSKLSSDAVLNTPGGKFDGLQLPLEDFWDKKYLFKEMARSVEMLHEIQYTNDKSLLFPEVIRSCGNGWVEADLSALGIHKATAWSYQREWRYVLTAVPVGIASIEGDVEAVKRATEVILDRCDPEIPSFYDLVISDGASSLMKIVSSPKMTPGNRVILDALVQKYAPGIEVAESSIELA
;
A
#
# COMPACT_ATOMS: atom_id res chain seq x y z
N MET A 1 -14.39 -14.55 8.60
CA MET A 1 -14.17 -13.11 8.35
C MET A 1 -14.18 -12.25 9.63
N TRP A 2 -15.25 -12.17 10.44
CA TRP A 2 -15.20 -11.36 11.69
C TRP A 2 -14.07 -11.79 12.62
N ARG A 3 -13.93 -13.10 12.90
CA ARG A 3 -12.85 -13.69 13.71
C ARG A 3 -11.45 -13.63 13.08
N GLU A 4 -11.36 -13.33 11.78
CA GLU A 4 -10.08 -13.34 11.04
C GLU A 4 -9.37 -11.99 11.10
N TYR A 5 -10.14 -10.90 11.01
CA TYR A 5 -9.60 -9.53 10.97
C TYR A 5 -9.92 -8.72 12.23
N ALA A 6 -10.87 -9.18 13.04
CA ALA A 6 -11.30 -8.52 14.26
C ALA A 6 -11.77 -9.52 15.33
N GLY A 7 -12.21 -9.03 16.48
CA GLY A 7 -12.88 -9.87 17.46
C GLY A 7 -14.37 -10.01 17.15
N ALA A 8 -14.97 -11.18 17.39
CA ALA A 8 -16.41 -11.37 17.24
C ALA A 8 -17.23 -10.45 18.17
N GLU A 9 -16.64 -10.01 19.28
CA GLU A 9 -17.31 -9.20 20.30
C GLU A 9 -16.98 -7.70 20.25
N CYS A 10 -16.02 -7.30 19.41
CA CYS A 10 -15.51 -5.92 19.36
C CYS A 10 -15.25 -5.41 17.93
N GLY A 11 -15.39 -6.26 16.92
CA GLY A 11 -15.01 -5.92 15.55
C GLY A 11 -15.93 -4.91 14.89
N VAL A 12 -15.34 -4.06 14.06
CA VAL A 12 -16.04 -3.18 13.13
C VAL A 12 -15.50 -3.36 11.72
N ARG A 13 -16.35 -3.16 10.73
CA ARG A 13 -15.96 -3.03 9.33
C ARG A 13 -16.26 -1.62 8.89
N ILE A 14 -15.27 -1.02 8.25
CA ILE A 14 -15.35 0.35 7.76
C ILE A 14 -15.25 0.27 6.25
N GLN A 15 -16.33 0.60 5.57
CA GLN A 15 -16.29 0.90 4.14
C GLN A 15 -15.78 2.34 3.97
N MET A 16 -14.95 2.58 2.96
CA MET A 16 -14.52 3.92 2.55
C MET A 16 -14.54 4.02 1.03
N LYS A 17 -14.14 5.18 0.49
CA LYS A 17 -13.83 5.32 -0.94
C LYS A 17 -12.75 4.31 -1.37
N ILE A 18 -12.82 3.88 -2.64
CA ILE A 18 -11.87 2.95 -3.29
C ILE A 18 -10.44 3.52 -3.33
N HIS A 19 -10.26 4.83 -3.27
CA HIS A 19 -8.95 5.44 -3.06
C HIS A 19 -9.09 6.45 -1.92
N PRO A 20 -8.95 5.99 -0.66
CA PRO A 20 -9.19 6.82 0.51
C PRO A 20 -7.96 7.69 0.84
N PHE A 21 -6.81 7.43 0.22
CA PHE A 21 -5.55 8.10 0.53
C PHE A 21 -5.43 9.47 -0.13
N LYS A 22 -4.64 10.34 0.51
CA LYS A 22 -4.29 11.65 -0.02
C LYS A 22 -3.52 11.50 -1.34
N ARG A 23 -3.79 12.41 -2.27
CA ARG A 23 -3.02 12.55 -3.51
C ARG A 23 -2.14 13.78 -3.40
N TYR A 24 -0.96 13.72 -4.00
CA TYR A 24 0.08 14.72 -3.83
C TYR A 24 0.41 15.41 -5.15
N SER A 25 0.81 16.66 -5.04
CA SER A 25 1.43 17.44 -6.11
C SER A 25 2.88 17.72 -5.77
N VAL A 26 3.71 17.90 -6.79
CA VAL A 26 5.10 18.31 -6.61
C VAL A 26 5.21 19.80 -6.90
N SER A 27 5.90 20.54 -6.04
CA SER A 27 6.15 21.96 -6.26
C SER A 27 7.01 22.20 -7.50
N THR A 28 6.84 23.36 -8.16
CA THR A 28 7.67 23.75 -9.31
C THR A 28 9.16 23.83 -8.95
N GLU A 29 9.47 24.21 -7.71
CA GLU A 29 10.83 24.23 -7.18
C GLU A 29 11.42 22.81 -7.10
N SER A 30 10.68 21.85 -6.54
CA SER A 30 11.13 20.46 -6.45
C SER A 30 11.27 19.79 -7.81
N LEU A 31 10.43 20.15 -8.78
CA LEU A 31 10.60 19.67 -10.16
C LEU A 31 11.92 20.08 -10.79
N SER A 32 12.48 21.23 -10.41
CA SER A 32 13.78 21.68 -10.93
C SER A 32 14.96 20.84 -10.41
N LYS A 33 14.75 20.04 -9.37
CA LYS A 33 15.73 19.09 -8.81
C LYS A 33 15.72 17.73 -9.52
N LEU A 34 14.71 17.45 -10.35
CA LEU A 34 14.66 16.25 -11.17
C LEU A 34 15.40 16.49 -12.48
N SER A 35 16.05 15.44 -13.01
CA SER A 35 16.73 15.54 -14.31
C SER A 35 15.73 15.89 -15.42
N SER A 36 16.19 16.62 -16.43
CA SER A 36 15.34 17.06 -17.56
C SER A 36 14.59 15.89 -18.23
N ASP A 37 15.22 14.71 -18.32
CA ASP A 37 14.61 13.50 -18.89
C ASP A 37 13.49 12.91 -18.02
N ALA A 38 13.58 13.06 -16.69
CA ALA A 38 12.51 12.67 -15.76
C ALA A 38 11.29 13.61 -15.85
N VAL A 39 11.51 14.88 -16.20
CA VAL A 39 10.44 15.91 -16.32
C VAL A 39 9.74 15.83 -17.69
N LEU A 40 10.48 15.59 -18.78
CA LEU A 40 9.99 15.67 -20.17
C LEU A 40 9.00 14.57 -20.57
N ASN A 41 8.91 13.45 -19.83
CA ASN A 41 7.99 12.35 -20.10
C ASN A 41 6.61 12.49 -19.42
N THR A 42 6.26 13.67 -18.90
CA THR A 42 4.91 13.91 -18.33
C THR A 42 4.00 14.64 -19.31
N PRO A 43 2.96 13.97 -19.88
CA PRO A 43 1.95 14.67 -20.66
C PRO A 43 1.21 15.69 -19.78
N GLY A 44 1.28 16.97 -20.14
CA GLY A 44 0.51 18.05 -19.50
C GLY A 44 1.20 18.84 -18.39
N GLY A 45 2.50 18.62 -18.14
CA GLY A 45 3.36 19.59 -17.41
C GLY A 45 3.02 19.83 -15.93
N LYS A 46 2.23 18.97 -15.28
CA LYS A 46 2.00 19.01 -13.83
C LYS A 46 2.24 17.65 -13.20
N PHE A 47 3.01 17.62 -12.12
CA PHE A 47 3.24 16.44 -11.27
C PHE A 47 2.18 16.34 -10.15
N ASP A 48 0.88 16.46 -10.52
CA ASP A 48 -0.27 16.31 -9.62
C ASP A 48 -0.79 14.87 -9.55
N GLY A 49 -1.52 14.53 -8.49
CA GLY A 49 -2.23 13.24 -8.39
C GLY A 49 -1.35 12.03 -8.03
N LEU A 50 -0.12 12.26 -7.54
CA LEU A 50 0.77 11.20 -7.08
C LEU A 50 0.17 10.48 -5.87
N GLN A 51 0.44 9.18 -5.76
CA GLN A 51 -0.03 8.33 -4.66
C GLN A 51 0.77 8.56 -3.38
N LEU A 52 2.00 9.03 -3.53
CA LEU A 52 2.96 9.25 -2.46
C LEU A 52 3.57 10.66 -2.59
N PRO A 53 3.93 11.30 -1.47
CA PRO A 53 4.57 12.60 -1.47
C PRO A 53 6.03 12.44 -1.91
N LEU A 54 6.32 12.74 -3.18
CA LEU A 54 7.69 12.61 -3.71
C LEU A 54 8.71 13.31 -2.79
N GLU A 55 8.33 14.47 -2.25
CA GLU A 55 9.17 15.38 -1.44
C GLU A 55 9.75 14.72 -0.18
N ASP A 56 9.04 13.73 0.37
CA ASP A 56 9.46 13.02 1.57
C ASP A 56 10.61 12.02 1.31
N PHE A 57 10.93 11.75 0.04
CA PHE A 57 11.88 10.71 -0.38
C PHE A 57 13.18 11.23 -0.99
N TRP A 58 13.38 12.55 -1.11
CA TRP A 58 14.60 13.12 -1.71
C TRP A 58 15.89 12.64 -1.04
N ASP A 59 15.89 12.58 0.30
CA ASP A 59 17.06 12.18 1.09
C ASP A 59 17.02 10.70 1.51
N LYS A 60 16.06 9.93 0.99
CA LYS A 60 15.91 8.51 1.34
C LYS A 60 16.71 7.65 0.36
N LYS A 61 17.30 6.57 0.88
CA LYS A 61 17.96 5.53 0.08
C LYS A 61 17.00 4.45 -0.43
N TYR A 62 15.71 4.73 -0.39
CA TYR A 62 14.66 3.86 -0.89
C TYR A 62 13.53 4.68 -1.47
N LEU A 63 12.77 4.04 -2.36
CA LEU A 63 11.57 4.59 -2.97
C LEU A 63 10.52 3.49 -3.09
N PHE A 64 9.26 3.88 -3.31
CA PHE A 64 8.20 2.93 -3.63
C PHE A 64 7.95 2.94 -5.14
N LYS A 65 7.78 1.77 -5.74
CA LYS A 65 7.47 1.65 -7.18
C LYS A 65 6.20 2.43 -7.54
N GLU A 66 5.23 2.45 -6.63
CA GLU A 66 3.92 3.10 -6.78
C GLU A 66 3.98 4.64 -6.73
N MET A 67 5.17 5.23 -6.54
CA MET A 67 5.41 6.64 -6.83
C MET A 67 5.27 6.94 -8.32
N ALA A 68 5.59 5.98 -9.19
CA ALA A 68 5.37 6.11 -10.62
C ALA A 68 3.87 6.03 -10.91
N ARG A 69 3.35 7.03 -11.63
CA ARG A 69 1.91 7.14 -11.95
C ARG A 69 1.34 5.96 -12.73
N SER A 70 2.17 5.28 -13.50
CA SER A 70 1.79 4.13 -14.32
C SER A 70 1.64 2.84 -13.51
N VAL A 71 2.06 2.84 -12.23
CA VAL A 71 2.01 1.66 -11.37
C VAL A 71 0.73 1.72 -10.54
N GLU A 72 -0.13 0.71 -10.73
CA GLU A 72 -1.33 0.53 -9.94
C GLU A 72 -0.96 0.08 -8.52
N MET A 73 -1.61 0.66 -7.51
CA MET A 73 -1.41 0.26 -6.10
C MET A 73 -2.53 -0.68 -5.66
N LEU A 74 -3.73 -0.56 -6.23
CA LEU A 74 -4.90 -1.33 -5.82
C LEU A 74 -5.07 -2.57 -6.71
N HIS A 75 -4.91 -3.75 -6.12
CA HIS A 75 -5.03 -5.02 -6.82
C HIS A 75 -6.20 -5.85 -6.32
N GLU A 76 -6.95 -6.44 -7.25
CA GLU A 76 -7.83 -7.55 -6.94
C GLU A 76 -6.98 -8.81 -6.71
N ILE A 77 -7.25 -9.53 -5.62
CA ILE A 77 -6.47 -10.72 -5.28
C ILE A 77 -6.86 -11.89 -6.16
N GLN A 78 -5.85 -12.50 -6.79
CA GLN A 78 -6.00 -13.68 -7.62
C GLN A 78 -5.92 -14.93 -6.75
N TYR A 79 -7.03 -15.68 -6.70
CA TYR A 79 -7.11 -16.90 -5.91
C TYR A 79 -6.67 -18.12 -6.71
N THR A 80 -5.64 -18.81 -6.23
CA THR A 80 -5.03 -19.94 -6.94
C THR A 80 -4.50 -21.00 -5.98
N ASN A 81 -4.36 -22.24 -6.45
CA ASN A 81 -3.64 -23.30 -5.74
C ASN A 81 -2.28 -23.62 -6.39
N ASP A 82 -1.89 -22.89 -7.44
CA ASP A 82 -0.58 -23.02 -8.07
C ASP A 82 0.51 -22.54 -7.10
N LYS A 83 1.39 -23.47 -6.68
CA LYS A 83 2.47 -23.17 -5.74
C LYS A 83 3.46 -22.15 -6.29
N SER A 84 3.67 -22.09 -7.61
CA SER A 84 4.61 -21.14 -8.22
C SER A 84 4.11 -19.69 -8.15
N LEU A 85 2.79 -19.49 -8.06
CA LEU A 85 2.18 -18.16 -7.87
C LEU A 85 2.03 -17.80 -6.39
N LEU A 86 1.78 -18.79 -5.52
CA LEU A 86 1.70 -18.60 -4.08
C LEU A 86 3.07 -18.36 -3.43
N PHE A 87 4.12 -18.96 -4.00
CA PHE A 87 5.50 -18.85 -3.55
C PHE A 87 6.40 -18.54 -4.76
N PRO A 88 6.29 -17.33 -5.33
CA PRO A 88 7.02 -16.96 -6.53
C PRO A 88 8.52 -16.85 -6.27
N GLU A 89 9.32 -17.30 -7.24
CA GLU A 89 10.75 -17.00 -7.29
C GLU A 89 10.92 -15.57 -7.82
N VAL A 90 11.18 -14.64 -6.90
CA VAL A 90 11.26 -13.20 -7.21
C VAL A 90 12.67 -12.70 -7.40
N ILE A 91 13.69 -13.50 -7.08
CA ILE A 91 15.10 -13.15 -7.23
C ILE A 91 15.75 -14.18 -8.15
N ARG A 92 16.43 -13.71 -9.19
CA ARG A 92 17.15 -14.56 -10.15
C ARG A 92 18.55 -14.04 -10.37
N SER A 93 19.51 -14.95 -10.50
CA SER A 93 20.87 -14.62 -10.93
C SER A 93 20.97 -14.69 -12.44
N CYS A 94 21.45 -13.61 -13.04
CA CYS A 94 21.74 -13.52 -14.46
C CYS A 94 23.17 -13.98 -14.73
N GLY A 95 23.43 -14.53 -15.93
CA GLY A 95 24.70 -15.18 -16.34
C GLY A 95 25.96 -14.28 -16.39
N ASN A 96 25.90 -13.10 -15.79
CA ASN A 96 26.94 -12.07 -15.74
C ASN A 96 27.12 -11.50 -14.31
N GLY A 97 26.59 -12.18 -13.29
CA GLY A 97 26.67 -11.75 -11.88
C GLY A 97 25.63 -10.69 -11.48
N TRP A 98 24.77 -10.28 -12.41
CA TRP A 98 23.64 -9.41 -12.10
C TRP A 98 22.53 -10.19 -11.39
N VAL A 99 21.76 -9.48 -10.56
CA VAL A 99 20.59 -10.01 -9.88
C VAL A 99 19.37 -9.27 -10.40
N GLU A 100 18.37 -10.02 -10.86
CA GLU A 100 17.06 -9.50 -11.21
C GLU A 100 16.11 -9.76 -10.04
N ALA A 101 15.36 -8.73 -9.65
CA ALA A 101 14.33 -8.83 -8.61
C ALA A 101 12.97 -8.40 -9.17
N ASP A 102 12.11 -9.36 -9.51
CA ASP A 102 10.72 -9.10 -9.90
C ASP A 102 9.79 -9.22 -8.69
N LEU A 103 9.57 -8.08 -8.04
CA LEU A 103 8.71 -7.99 -6.87
C LEU A 103 7.21 -7.87 -7.21
N SER A 104 6.84 -7.78 -8.50
CA SER A 104 5.44 -7.55 -8.91
C SER A 104 4.51 -8.72 -8.59
N ALA A 105 5.05 -9.92 -8.43
CA ALA A 105 4.28 -11.12 -8.09
C ALA A 105 3.90 -11.20 -6.59
N LEU A 106 4.48 -10.36 -5.73
CA LEU A 106 4.27 -10.39 -4.28
C LEU A 106 2.94 -9.75 -3.89
N GLY A 107 2.25 -10.36 -2.92
CA GLY A 107 1.06 -9.78 -2.30
C GLY A 107 -0.23 -9.86 -3.11
N ILE A 108 -0.19 -10.31 -4.37
CA ILE A 108 -1.37 -10.34 -5.28
C ILE A 108 -2.05 -11.71 -5.41
N HIS A 109 -1.41 -12.80 -4.99
CA HIS A 109 -1.99 -14.15 -5.00
C HIS A 109 -2.38 -14.63 -3.60
N LYS A 110 -3.43 -15.46 -3.50
CA LYS A 110 -3.85 -16.13 -2.25
C LYS A 110 -4.41 -17.52 -2.53
N ALA A 111 -4.29 -18.44 -1.58
CA ALA A 111 -4.80 -19.81 -1.75
C ALA A 111 -6.32 -19.83 -2.00
N THR A 112 -6.81 -20.68 -2.90
CA THR A 112 -8.23 -20.75 -3.31
C THR A 112 -9.19 -21.03 -2.14
N ALA A 113 -8.71 -21.70 -1.08
CA ALA A 113 -9.46 -21.89 0.16
C ALA A 113 -9.95 -20.58 0.81
N TRP A 114 -9.33 -19.45 0.49
CA TRP A 114 -9.67 -18.11 1.00
C TRP A 114 -10.50 -17.26 0.03
N SER A 115 -10.94 -17.82 -1.11
CA SER A 115 -11.66 -17.09 -2.18
C SER A 115 -12.95 -16.41 -1.72
N TYR A 116 -13.60 -16.93 -0.66
CA TYR A 116 -14.79 -16.33 -0.06
C TYR A 116 -14.56 -14.90 0.47
N GLN A 117 -13.31 -14.49 0.70
CA GLN A 117 -12.99 -13.17 1.23
C GLN A 117 -13.09 -12.06 0.18
N ARG A 118 -12.94 -12.39 -1.11
CA ARG A 118 -13.01 -11.44 -2.24
C ARG A 118 -12.19 -10.18 -1.99
N GLU A 119 -10.93 -10.38 -1.62
CA GLU A 119 -10.03 -9.32 -1.16
C GLU A 119 -9.56 -8.40 -2.30
N TRP A 120 -9.42 -7.13 -1.95
CA TRP A 120 -8.62 -6.15 -2.68
C TRP A 120 -7.51 -5.66 -1.75
N ARG A 121 -6.30 -5.43 -2.26
CA ARG A 121 -5.16 -4.94 -1.48
C ARG A 121 -4.52 -3.73 -2.12
N TYR A 122 -4.15 -2.76 -1.29
CA TYR A 122 -3.20 -1.74 -1.68
C TYR A 122 -1.79 -2.29 -1.44
N VAL A 123 -0.98 -2.39 -2.48
CA VAL A 123 0.37 -2.94 -2.45
C VAL A 123 1.35 -1.79 -2.63
N LEU A 124 2.26 -1.63 -1.67
CA LEU A 124 3.40 -0.72 -1.79
C LEU A 124 4.68 -1.55 -1.81
N THR A 125 5.49 -1.35 -2.84
CA THR A 125 6.73 -2.10 -3.07
C THR A 125 7.92 -1.16 -2.89
N ALA A 126 8.54 -1.23 -1.71
CA ALA A 126 9.77 -0.48 -1.45
C ALA A 126 10.96 -1.14 -2.16
N VAL A 127 11.78 -0.33 -2.82
CA VAL A 127 13.04 -0.76 -3.42
C VAL A 127 14.20 0.06 -2.82
N PRO A 128 15.37 -0.57 -2.57
CA PRO A 128 16.49 0.04 -1.84
C PRO A 128 17.34 0.95 -2.73
N VAL A 129 16.69 1.82 -3.49
CA VAL A 129 17.32 2.83 -4.37
C VAL A 129 16.65 4.17 -4.08
N GLY A 130 17.46 5.22 -3.86
CA GLY A 130 16.97 6.59 -3.67
C GLY A 130 16.79 7.35 -4.99
N ILE A 131 16.08 8.48 -4.94
CA ILE A 131 15.86 9.33 -6.13
C ILE A 131 17.18 9.82 -6.72
N ALA A 132 18.14 10.21 -5.87
CA ALA A 132 19.45 10.69 -6.30
C ALA A 132 20.29 9.64 -7.06
N SER A 133 20.00 8.35 -6.86
CA SER A 133 20.75 7.25 -7.46
C SER A 133 20.26 6.84 -8.85
N ILE A 134 19.16 7.43 -9.34
CA ILE A 134 18.54 7.13 -10.63
C ILE A 134 19.48 7.44 -11.80
N GLU A 135 20.45 8.35 -11.63
CA GLU A 135 21.43 8.72 -12.67
C GLU A 135 22.61 7.74 -12.83
N GLY A 136 22.52 6.53 -12.25
CA GLY A 136 23.52 5.47 -12.45
C GLY A 136 24.65 5.47 -11.43
N ASP A 137 24.30 5.61 -10.16
CA ASP A 137 25.24 5.46 -9.05
C ASP A 137 25.59 3.97 -8.82
N VAL A 138 26.83 3.59 -9.15
CA VAL A 138 27.35 2.22 -9.03
C VAL A 138 27.31 1.72 -7.59
N GLU A 139 27.58 2.57 -6.61
CA GLU A 139 27.53 2.17 -5.19
C GLU A 139 26.09 1.95 -4.73
N ALA A 140 25.14 2.75 -5.22
CA ALA A 140 23.72 2.52 -4.96
C ALA A 140 23.22 1.19 -5.56
N VAL A 141 23.64 0.85 -6.79
CA VAL A 141 23.31 -0.43 -7.43
C VAL A 141 23.90 -1.61 -6.65
N LYS A 142 25.15 -1.47 -6.19
CA LYS A 142 25.81 -2.48 -5.37
C LYS A 142 25.08 -2.68 -4.04
N ARG A 143 24.77 -1.58 -3.33
CA ARG A 143 23.99 -1.62 -2.08
C ARG A 143 22.63 -2.26 -2.30
N ALA A 144 21.91 -1.88 -3.35
CA ALA A 144 20.61 -2.45 -3.67
C ALA A 144 20.70 -3.97 -3.86
N THR A 145 21.76 -4.45 -4.52
CA THR A 145 22.04 -5.89 -4.69
C THR A 145 22.30 -6.57 -3.34
N GLU A 146 23.09 -5.94 -2.46
CA GLU A 146 23.35 -6.47 -1.11
C GLU A 146 22.06 -6.56 -0.27
N VAL A 147 21.18 -5.57 -0.35
CA VAL A 147 19.87 -5.59 0.33
C VAL A 147 18.97 -6.69 -0.23
N ILE A 148 18.87 -6.82 -1.56
CA ILE A 148 18.05 -7.86 -2.21
C ILE A 148 18.51 -9.27 -1.80
N LEU A 149 19.82 -9.45 -1.64
CA LEU A 149 20.42 -10.72 -1.21
C LEU A 149 20.45 -10.91 0.31
N ASP A 150 19.78 -10.04 1.08
CA ASP A 150 19.70 -10.07 2.55
C ASP A 150 21.09 -10.02 3.23
N ARG A 151 22.01 -9.21 2.69
CA ARG A 151 23.39 -9.04 3.17
C ARG A 151 23.63 -7.72 3.88
N CYS A 152 22.68 -6.80 3.81
CA CYS A 152 22.78 -5.47 4.39
C CYS A 152 21.40 -5.00 4.89
N ASP A 153 21.41 -4.10 5.88
CA ASP A 153 20.18 -3.44 6.34
C ASP A 153 19.55 -2.67 5.16
N PRO A 154 18.27 -2.93 4.83
CA PRO A 154 17.59 -2.19 3.78
C PRO A 154 17.54 -0.67 4.01
N GLU A 155 17.63 -0.20 5.27
CA GLU A 155 17.28 1.18 5.67
C GLU A 155 15.84 1.57 5.24
N ILE A 156 14.97 0.57 5.06
CA ILE A 156 13.55 0.71 4.74
C ILE A 156 12.78 0.50 6.05
N PRO A 157 11.85 1.40 6.43
CA PRO A 157 11.08 1.23 7.64
C PRO A 157 10.19 -0.02 7.57
N SER A 158 9.95 -0.64 8.72
CA SER A 158 9.09 -1.82 8.81
C SER A 158 7.61 -1.56 8.49
N PHE A 159 7.20 -0.28 8.49
CA PHE A 159 5.88 0.16 8.09
C PHE A 159 5.94 1.55 7.43
N TYR A 160 4.94 1.85 6.60
CA TYR A 160 4.72 3.18 6.03
C TYR A 160 3.23 3.48 6.05
N ASP A 161 2.84 4.54 6.76
CA ASP A 161 1.45 4.93 6.91
C ASP A 161 1.02 5.89 5.80
N LEU A 162 0.09 5.45 4.96
CA LEU A 162 -0.54 6.33 3.99
C LEU A 162 -1.51 7.30 4.68
N VAL A 163 -1.43 8.57 4.32
CA VAL A 163 -2.32 9.60 4.86
C VAL A 163 -3.71 9.43 4.25
N ILE A 164 -4.73 9.28 5.09
CA ILE A 164 -6.13 9.29 4.67
C ILE A 164 -6.53 10.71 4.24
N SER A 165 -7.20 10.83 3.10
CA SER A 165 -7.69 12.11 2.59
C SER A 165 -8.86 12.64 3.44
N ASP A 166 -8.97 13.97 3.55
CA ASP A 166 -10.08 14.62 4.28
C ASP A 166 -11.47 14.21 3.73
N GLY A 167 -11.55 13.89 2.43
CA GLY A 167 -12.77 13.45 1.77
C GLY A 167 -12.99 11.93 1.78
N ALA A 168 -12.13 11.13 2.41
CA ALA A 168 -12.20 9.67 2.41
C ALA A 168 -13.46 9.13 3.07
N SER A 169 -13.90 9.81 4.14
CA SER A 169 -15.03 9.41 4.98
C SER A 169 -16.40 9.77 4.39
N SER A 170 -16.45 10.51 3.28
CA SER A 170 -17.74 10.92 2.68
C SER A 170 -18.64 9.77 2.21
N LEU A 171 -18.08 8.59 1.97
CA LEU A 171 -18.83 7.35 1.68
C LEU A 171 -18.66 6.31 2.79
N MET A 172 -18.25 6.75 3.98
CA MET A 172 -17.95 5.84 5.07
C MET A 172 -19.23 5.20 5.59
N LYS A 173 -19.18 3.88 5.74
CA LYS A 173 -20.21 3.10 6.42
C LYS A 173 -19.53 2.23 7.44
N ILE A 174 -20.13 2.15 8.63
CA ILE A 174 -19.62 1.30 9.70
C ILE A 174 -20.62 0.17 9.90
N VAL A 175 -20.13 -1.05 9.88
CA VAL A 175 -20.90 -2.23 10.28
C VAL A 175 -20.24 -2.80 11.52
N SER A 176 -21.02 -3.02 12.56
CA SER A 176 -20.55 -3.65 13.79
C SER A 176 -20.68 -5.18 13.72
N SER A 177 -19.80 -5.86 14.46
CA SER A 177 -19.83 -7.31 14.58
C SER A 177 -21.16 -7.81 15.17
N PRO A 178 -21.71 -8.95 14.71
CA PRO A 178 -23.04 -9.41 15.14
C PRO A 178 -23.10 -9.86 16.61
N LYS A 179 -21.94 -10.06 17.25
CA LYS A 179 -21.83 -10.41 18.68
C LYS A 179 -21.24 -9.28 19.51
N MET A 180 -21.27 -8.03 19.03
CA MET A 180 -20.66 -6.91 19.74
C MET A 180 -21.30 -6.70 21.11
N THR A 181 -20.48 -6.60 22.16
CA THR A 181 -20.99 -6.44 23.52
C THR A 181 -21.55 -5.04 23.74
N PRO A 182 -22.48 -4.84 24.70
CA PRO A 182 -22.97 -3.51 25.07
C PRO A 182 -21.84 -2.54 25.44
N GLY A 183 -20.79 -3.01 26.13
CA GLY A 183 -19.64 -2.18 26.47
C GLY A 183 -18.86 -1.71 25.25
N ASN A 184 -18.58 -2.61 24.29
CA ASN A 184 -17.90 -2.24 23.04
C ASN A 184 -18.78 -1.34 22.16
N ARG A 185 -20.11 -1.50 22.20
CA ARG A 185 -21.04 -0.60 21.51
C ARG A 185 -20.92 0.84 22.03
N VAL A 186 -20.84 1.04 23.34
CA VAL A 186 -20.64 2.38 23.93
C VAL A 186 -19.33 3.02 23.43
N ILE A 187 -18.25 2.23 23.35
CA ILE A 187 -16.96 2.73 22.83
C ILE A 187 -17.10 3.12 21.36
N LEU A 188 -17.74 2.29 20.53
CA LEU A 188 -17.97 2.58 19.13
C LEU A 188 -18.79 3.85 18.94
N ASP A 189 -19.91 3.98 19.65
CA ASP A 189 -20.81 5.12 19.52
C ASP A 189 -20.09 6.43 19.95
N ALA A 190 -19.26 6.38 21.00
CA ALA A 190 -18.44 7.51 21.43
C ALA A 190 -17.38 7.92 20.38
N LEU A 191 -16.73 6.95 19.74
CA LEU A 191 -15.77 7.22 18.66
C LEU A 191 -16.46 7.83 17.44
N VAL A 192 -17.62 7.30 17.05
CA VAL A 192 -18.42 7.84 15.94
C VAL A 192 -18.86 9.26 16.25
N GLN A 193 -19.36 9.53 17.46
CA GLN A 193 -19.77 10.88 17.84
C GLN A 193 -18.62 11.89 17.78
N LYS A 194 -17.40 11.48 18.16
CA LYS A 194 -16.23 12.36 18.20
C LYS A 194 -15.59 12.57 16.83
N TYR A 195 -15.45 11.52 16.03
CA TYR A 195 -14.62 11.53 14.82
C TYR A 195 -15.41 11.48 13.52
N ALA A 196 -16.65 10.99 13.55
CA ALA A 196 -17.50 10.84 12.37
C ALA A 196 -18.99 11.09 12.68
N PRO A 197 -19.34 12.28 13.22
CA PRO A 197 -20.71 12.56 13.65
C PRO A 197 -21.69 12.45 12.48
N GLY A 198 -22.82 11.78 12.70
CA GLY A 198 -23.87 11.59 11.71
C GLY A 198 -23.72 10.36 10.82
N ILE A 199 -22.64 9.57 10.96
CA ILE A 199 -22.53 8.28 10.28
C ILE A 199 -23.45 7.25 10.94
N GLU A 200 -24.19 6.51 10.12
CA GLU A 200 -24.99 5.36 10.56
C GLU A 200 -24.08 4.15 10.80
N VAL A 201 -24.26 3.51 11.96
CA VAL A 201 -23.64 2.24 12.31
C VAL A 201 -24.67 1.13 12.13
N ALA A 202 -24.47 0.30 11.11
CA ALA A 202 -25.30 -0.88 10.88
C ALA A 202 -24.84 -2.07 11.74
N GLU A 203 -25.74 -3.01 11.97
CA GLU A 203 -25.42 -4.30 12.59
C GLU A 203 -25.22 -5.35 11.50
N SER A 204 -24.23 -6.23 11.67
CA SER A 204 -24.00 -7.30 10.71
C SER A 204 -25.17 -8.28 10.73
N SER A 205 -25.72 -8.58 9.55
CA SER A 205 -26.74 -9.62 9.37
C SER A 205 -26.18 -11.05 9.31
N ILE A 206 -24.88 -11.24 9.55
CA ILE A 206 -24.24 -12.55 9.53
C ILE A 206 -24.52 -13.25 10.86
N GLU A 207 -25.19 -14.39 10.82
CA GLU A 207 -25.28 -15.26 11.99
C GLU A 207 -23.94 -15.97 12.22
N LEU A 208 -23.31 -15.70 13.36
CA LEU A 208 -22.15 -16.44 13.82
C LEU A 208 -22.65 -17.64 14.65
N ALA A 209 -22.87 -18.78 13.99
CA ALA A 209 -23.08 -20.07 14.66
C ALA A 209 -21.93 -20.37 15.65
#